data_AF-A0A0V1FER6-F1
#
_entry.id   AF-A0A0V1FER6-F1
#
_cell.length_a   1.000
_cell.length_b   1.000
_cell.length_c   1.000
_cell.angle_alpha   90.00
_cell.angle_beta   90.00
_cell.angle_gamma   90.00
#
_symmetry.space_group_name_H-M   'P 1'
#
loop_
_entity.id
_entity.type
_entity.pdbx_description
1 polymer ?
#
loop_
_entity_poly.entity_id
_entity_poly.type
_entity_poly.pdbx_seq_one_letter_code
_entity_poly.pdbx_strand_id
1 'polypeptide(L)' 'MQEPSLLAIIDPSRYGTMERLIQVTAYCCRFLANVRIHAGERKIGAGLSLLELQDTEKRWVRAIQAKAFPVSKTA' A
#
# COMPACT_ATOMS: atom_id res chain seq x y z
N MET A 1 -8.79 11.79 -20.50
CA MET A 1 -8.14 10.52 -20.11
C MET A 1 -8.63 10.18 -18.72
N GLN A 2 -9.30 9.04 -18.55
CA GLN A 2 -9.83 8.64 -17.25
C GLN A 2 -8.65 8.16 -16.40
N GLU A 3 -8.40 8.82 -15.27
CA GLU A 3 -7.33 8.37 -14.36
C GLU A 3 -7.62 6.92 -13.97
N PRO A 4 -6.68 5.98 -14.21
CA PRO A 4 -6.87 4.61 -13.77
C PRO A 4 -7.06 4.63 -12.26
N SER A 5 -8.12 3.95 -11.79
CA SER A 5 -8.36 3.86 -10.36
C SER A 5 -7.11 3.28 -9.67
N LEU A 6 -6.79 3.75 -8.46
CA LEU A 6 -5.66 3.21 -7.68
C LEU A 6 -5.73 1.67 -7.54
N LEU A 7 -6.94 1.11 -7.61
CA LEU A 7 -7.20 -0.33 -7.61
C LEU A 7 -6.78 -1.04 -8.92
N ALA A 8 -6.78 -0.36 -10.06
CA ALA A 8 -6.27 -0.88 -11.33
C ALA A 8 -4.74 -0.83 -11.42
N ILE A 9 -4.13 0.16 -10.75
CA ILE A 9 -2.67 0.29 -10.65
C ILE A 9 -2.10 -0.79 -9.73
N ILE A 10 -2.79 -1.06 -8.61
CA ILE A 10 -2.35 -2.04 -7.62
C ILE A 10 -3.33 -3.21 -7.55
N ASP A 11 -3.46 -3.94 -8.65
CA ASP A 11 -4.17 -5.21 -8.68
C ASP A 11 -3.26 -6.32 -8.10
N PRO A 12 -3.64 -6.97 -6.98
CA PRO A 12 -2.87 -8.04 -6.35
C PRO A 12 -2.49 -9.18 -7.31
N SER A 13 -3.36 -9.50 -8.27
CA SER A 13 -3.13 -10.60 -9.22
C SER A 13 -1.97 -10.34 -10.18
N ARG A 14 -1.57 -9.07 -10.36
CA ARG A 14 -0.49 -8.66 -11.27
C ARG A 14 0.91 -8.79 -10.67
N TYR A 15 1.03 -9.00 -9.35
CA TYR A 15 2.32 -9.04 -8.66
C TYR A 15 2.88 -10.46 -8.45
N GLY A 16 2.15 -11.49 -8.86
CA GLY A 16 2.54 -12.91 -8.77
C GLY A 16 2.48 -13.48 -7.34
N THR A 17 2.90 -12.72 -6.33
CA THR A 17 2.81 -13.09 -4.91
C THR A 17 2.32 -11.94 -4.04
N MET A 18 1.68 -12.29 -2.92
CA MET A 18 1.27 -11.31 -1.90
C MET A 18 2.48 -10.56 -1.32
N GLU A 19 3.59 -11.25 -1.11
CA GLU A 19 4.83 -10.64 -0.61
C GLU A 19 5.32 -9.53 -1.56
N ARG A 20 5.33 -9.79 -2.87
CA ARG A 20 5.77 -8.81 -3.87
C ARG A 20 4.86 -7.59 -3.90
N LEU A 21 3.55 -7.79 -3.81
CA LEU A 21 2.58 -6.72 -3.68
C LEU A 21 2.85 -5.85 -2.44
N ILE A 22 3.06 -6.48 -1.29
CA ILE A 22 3.36 -5.79 -0.03
C ILE A 22 4.65 -4.99 -0.16
N GLN A 23 5.72 -5.58 -0.70
CA GLN A 23 7.00 -4.88 -0.88
C GLN A 23 6.86 -3.64 -1.78
N VAL A 24 6.24 -3.78 -2.95
CA VAL A 24 6.04 -2.65 -3.88
C VAL A 24 5.21 -1.55 -3.22
N THR A 25 4.11 -1.93 -2.57
CA THR A 25 3.25 -0.97 -1.89
C THR A 25 3.99 -0.27 -0.74
N ALA A 26 4.84 -0.98 0.01
CA ALA A 26 5.63 -0.43 1.10
C ALA A 26 6.67 0.59 0.61
N TYR A 27 7.33 0.33 -0.53
CA TYR A 27 8.22 1.32 -1.15
C TYR A 27 7.46 2.57 -1.60
N CYS A 28 6.28 2.42 -2.20
CA CYS A 28 5.43 3.55 -2.56
C CYS A 28 5.02 4.38 -1.31
N CYS A 29 4.63 3.71 -0.22
CA CYS A 29 4.31 4.37 1.04
C CYS A 29 5.51 5.14 1.61
N ARG A 30 6.70 4.52 1.63
CA ARG A 30 7.94 5.17 2.08
C ARG A 30 8.29 6.38 1.21
N PHE A 31 8.15 6.26 -0.11
CA PHE A 31 8.37 7.37 -1.03
C PHE A 31 7.45 8.55 -0.70
N LEU A 32 6.16 8.30 -0.54
CA LEU A 32 5.18 9.34 -0.18
C LEU A 32 5.46 9.97 1.19
N ALA A 33 5.92 9.17 2.16
CA ALA A 33 6.33 9.69 3.47
C ALA A 33 7.60 10.56 3.35
N ASN A 34 8.60 10.12 2.59
CA ASN A 34 9.85 10.84 2.37
C ASN A 34 9.65 12.18 1.66
N VAL A 35 8.66 12.29 0.76
CA VAL A 35 8.29 13.55 0.10
C VAL A 35 7.81 14.60 1.11
N ARG A 36 7.25 14.18 2.25
CA ARG A 36 6.67 15.08 3.27
C ARG A 36 7.65 15.51 4.37
N ILE A 37 8.86 14.95 4.39
CA ILE A 37 9.87 15.22 5.44
C ILE A 37 11.17 15.79 4.86
N HIS A 38 11.95 16.46 5.71
CA HIS A 38 13.22 17.07 5.33
C HIS A 38 14.23 16.02 4.85
N ALA A 39 15.13 16.43 3.96
CA ALA A 39 16.07 15.51 3.31
C ALA A 39 16.91 14.66 4.28
N GLY A 40 17.29 15.23 5.44
CA GLY A 40 18.06 14.53 6.47
C GLY A 40 17.29 13.46 7.25
N GLU A 41 15.95 13.47 7.19
CA GLU A 41 15.09 12.52 7.92
C GLU A 41 14.54 11.41 7.00
N ARG A 42 14.81 11.50 5.69
CA ARG A 42 14.31 10.55 4.70
C ARG A 42 14.87 9.16 4.96
N LYS A 43 14.01 8.15 4.83
CA LYS A 43 14.44 6.74 4.83
C LYS A 43 15.00 6.40 3.44
N ILE A 44 16.34 6.38 3.32
CA ILE A 44 17.05 6.14 2.04
C ILE A 44 17.59 4.69 1.93
N GLY A 45 17.52 3.90 3.00
CA GLY A 45 18.03 2.53 3.01
C GLY A 45 17.31 1.60 2.02
N ALA A 46 18.06 0.68 1.42
CA ALA A 46 17.55 -0.29 0.45
C ALA A 46 16.59 -1.33 1.07
N GLY A 47 16.68 -1.59 2.38
CA GLY A 47 15.79 -2.53 3.08
C GLY A 47 14.49 -1.89 3.54
N LEU A 48 13.37 -2.60 3.38
CA LEU A 48 12.11 -2.29 4.07
C LEU A 48 12.22 -2.72 5.53
N SER A 49 11.75 -1.89 6.46
CA SER A 49 11.65 -2.32 7.85
C SER A 49 10.48 -3.29 8.03
N LEU A 50 10.56 -4.15 9.05
CA LEU A 50 9.45 -5.05 9.42
C LEU A 50 8.14 -4.27 9.64
N LEU A 51 8.22 -3.09 10.25
CA LEU A 51 7.05 -2.24 10.50
C LEU A 51 6.38 -1.78 9.20
N GLU A 52 7.16 -1.36 8.20
CA GLU A 52 6.60 -0.94 6.90
C GLU A 52 5.91 -2.08 6.16
N LEU A 53 6.45 -3.30 6.27
CA LEU A 53 5.83 -4.49 5.70
C LEU A 53 4.50 -4.81 6.42
N GLN A 54 4.49 -4.83 7.75
CA GLN A 54 3.30 -5.11 8.55
C GLN A 54 2.19 -4.06 8.37
N ASP A 55 2.54 -2.78 8.32
CA ASP A 55 1.57 -1.70 8.09
C ASP A 55 0.94 -1.81 6.71
N THR A 56 1.76 -2.16 5.72
CA THR A 56 1.30 -2.36 4.34
C THR A 56 0.40 -3.58 4.21
N GLU A 57 0.75 -4.69 4.85
CA GLU A 57 -0.09 -5.90 4.90
C GLU A 57 -1.45 -5.60 5.53
N LYS A 58 -1.47 -4.97 6.72
CA LYS A 58 -2.70 -4.57 7.40
C LYS A 58 -3.58 -3.68 6.51
N ARG A 59 -2.97 -2.76 5.76
CA ARG A 59 -3.68 -1.88 4.83
C ARG A 59 -4.36 -2.67 3.72
N TRP A 60 -3.67 -3.64 3.14
CA TRP A 60 -4.22 -4.54 2.10
C TRP A 60 -5.36 -5.40 2.64
N VAL A 61 -5.17 -6.03 3.81
CA VAL A 61 -6.20 -6.85 4.45
C VAL A 61 -7.47 -6.02 4.71
N ARG A 62 -7.32 -4.81 5.27
CA ARG A 62 -8.46 -3.91 5.52
C ARG A 62 -9.16 -3.49 4.23
N ALA A 63 -8.41 -3.20 3.17
CA ALA A 63 -8.99 -2.82 1.87
C ALA A 63 -9.79 -3.98 1.25
N ILE A 64 -9.26 -5.21 1.32
CA ILE A 64 -9.95 -6.41 0.85
C ILE A 64 -11.20 -6.69 1.69
N GLN A 65 -11.09 -6.62 3.02
CA GLN A 65 -12.21 -6.80 3.94
C GLN A 65 -13.33 -5.78 3.67
N ALA A 66 -12.99 -4.49 3.53
CA ALA A 66 -13.96 -3.44 3.24
C ALA A 66 -14.68 -3.65 1.89
N LYS A 67 -13.99 -4.22 0.90
CA LYS A 67 -14.57 -4.59 -0.39
C LYS A 67 -15.46 -5.83 -0.31
N ALA A 68 -15.07 -6.83 0.47
CA ALA A 68 -15.81 -8.09 0.62
C ALA A 68 -17.03 -7.96 1.54
N PHE A 69 -16.94 -7.10 2.56
CA PHE A 69 -17.98 -6.87 3.56
C PHE A 69 -18.32 -5.37 3.60
N PRO A 70 -18.97 -4.83 2.56
CA PRO A 70 -19.43 -3.46 2.58
C PRO A 70 -20.46 -3.30 3.69
N VAL A 71 -20.25 -2.32 4.58
CA VAL A 71 -21.26 -1.99 5.60
C VAL A 71 -22.50 -1.47 4.87
N SER A 72 -23.55 -2.29 4.82
CA SER A 72 -24.86 -1.84 4.36
C SER A 72 -25.33 -0.73 5.29
N LYS A 73 -25.36 0.50 4.78
CA LYS A 73 -26.06 1.61 5.45
C LYS A 73 -27.56 1.32 5.34
N THR A 74 -28.08 0.45 6.20
CA THR A 74 -29.51 0.39 6.49
C THR A 74 -29.81 1.58 7.39
N ALA A 75 -30.33 2.65 6.77
CA ALA A 75 -31.06 3.71 7.44
C ALA A 75 -32.54 3.37 7.41
#